data_AF-B0CMY2-F1
#
_entry.id   AF-B0CMY2-F1
#
_cell.length_a   1.000
_cell.length_b   1.000
_cell.length_c   1.000
_cell.angle_alpha   90.00
_cell.angle_beta   90.00
_cell.angle_gamma   90.00
#
_symmetry.space_group_name_H-M   'P 1'
#
loop_
_entity.id
_entity.type
_entity.pdbx_description
1 polymer ?
#
loop_
_entity_poly.entity_id
_entity_poly.type
_entity_poly.pdbx_seq_one_letter_code
_entity_poly.pdbx_strand_id
1 'polypeptide(L)' 'DFMHSFMIVFRVLCGEWIESMWDCMLVGDVSCIPFFLATVVMGNFV' A
#
# COMPACT_ATOMS: atom_id res chain seq x y z
N ASP A 1 -5.60 -7.88 -13.51
CA ASP A 1 -6.05 -7.66 -12.13
C ASP A 1 -5.09 -8.18 -11.05
N PHE A 2 -4.84 -9.49 -10.95
CA PHE A 2 -3.98 -10.04 -9.88
C PHE A 2 -2.51 -9.61 -9.97
N MET A 3 -1.88 -9.71 -11.16
CA MET A 3 -0.49 -9.29 -11.35
C MET A 3 -0.28 -7.79 -11.12
N HIS A 4 -1.29 -6.97 -11.41
CA HIS A 4 -1.23 -5.53 -11.18
C HIS A 4 -1.28 -5.21 -9.68
N SER A 5 -2.19 -5.85 -8.94
CA SER A 5 -2.23 -5.74 -7.47
C SER A 5 -0.94 -6.27 -6.81
N PHE A 6 -0.35 -7.35 -7.34
CA PHE A 6 0.91 -7.88 -6.81
C PHE A 6 2.07 -6.89 -6.97
N MET A 7 2.18 -6.21 -8.11
CA MET A 7 3.21 -5.18 -8.32
C MET A 7 3.05 -3.98 -7.39
N ILE A 8 1.81 -3.59 -7.04
CA ILE A 8 1.54 -2.52 -6.08
C ILE A 8 2.04 -2.90 -4.69
N VAL A 9 1.77 -4.13 -4.23
CA VAL A 9 2.28 -4.62 -2.94
C VAL A 9 3.81 -4.68 -2.94
N PHE A 10 4.43 -5.07 -4.05
CA PHE A 10 5.89 -5.09 -4.18
C PHE A 10 6.49 -3.67 -4.12
N ARG A 11 5.86 -2.67 -4.76
CA ARG A 11 6.24 -1.25 -4.68
C ARG A 11 6.12 -0.70 -3.26
N VAL A 12 5.07 -1.09 -2.53
CA VAL A 12 4.87 -0.72 -1.11
C VAL A 12 6.03 -1.26 -0.25
N LEU A 13 6.45 -2.51 -0.48
CA LEU A 13 7.60 -3.13 0.22
C LEU A 13 8.95 -2.48 -0.15
N CYS A 14 9.10 -1.96 -1.37
CA CYS A 14 10.29 -1.21 -1.79
C CYS A 14 10.38 0.21 -1.18
N GLY A 15 9.39 0.63 -0.39
CA GLY A 15 9.37 1.94 0.27
C GLY A 15 8.58 3.03 -0.47
N GLU A 16 7.99 2.72 -1.63
CA GLU A 16 7.19 3.68 -2.43
C GLU A 16 5.70 3.64 -2.06
N TRP A 17 5.38 3.40 -0.79
CA TRP A 17 4.00 3.28 -0.31
C TRP A 17 3.30 4.63 -0.08
N ILE A 18 4.06 5.71 0.14
CA ILE A 18 3.50 7.05 0.41
C ILE A 18 2.70 7.59 -0.79
N GLU A 19 3.20 7.41 -2.02
CA GLU A 19 2.59 7.92 -3.25
C GLU A 19 1.25 7.22 -3.51
N SER A 20 1.23 5.88 -3.42
CA SER A 20 -0.01 5.09 -3.58
C SER A 20 -1.01 5.31 -2.44
N MET A 21 -0.54 5.58 -1.22
CA MET A 21 -1.42 5.92 -0.09
C MET A 21 -2.12 7.25 -0.32
N TRP A 22 -1.37 8.27 -0.77
CA TRP A 22 -1.92 9.59 -1.07
C TRP A 22 -2.94 9.55 -2.21
N ASP A 23 -2.66 8.81 -3.28
CA ASP A 23 -3.60 8.60 -4.38
C ASP A 23 -4.89 7.90 -3.90
N CYS A 24 -4.75 6.84 -3.08
CA CYS A 24 -5.89 6.14 -2.49
C CYS A 24 -6.71 7.05 -1.55
N MET A 25 -6.07 7.93 -0.79
CA MET A 25 -6.75 8.90 0.06
C MET A 25 -7.44 10.02 -0.73
N LEU A 26 -6.93 10.37 -1.91
CA LEU A 26 -7.52 11.40 -2.78
C LEU A 26 -8.78 10.90 -3.50
N VAL A 27 -8.79 9.62 -3.89
CA VAL A 27 -9.89 9.01 -4.66
C VAL A 27 -10.90 8.28 -3.75
N GLY A 28 -10.46 7.81 -2.59
CA GLY A 28 -11.27 7.02 -1.66
C GLY A 28 -11.36 7.63 -0.27
N ASP A 29 -11.36 6.77 0.74
CA ASP A 29 -11.58 7.12 2.15
C ASP A 29 -10.31 6.91 3.00
N VAL A 30 -10.34 7.45 4.22
CA VAL A 30 -9.26 7.33 5.22
C VAL A 30 -8.93 5.87 5.59
N SER A 31 -9.78 4.91 5.19
CA SER A 31 -9.55 3.47 5.30
C SER A 31 -8.32 2.96 4.52
N CYS A 32 -7.80 3.73 3.56
CA CYS A 32 -6.54 3.38 2.88
C CYS A 32 -5.34 3.37 3.86
N ILE A 33 -5.34 4.27 4.85
CA ILE A 33 -4.22 4.41 5.81
C ILE A 33 -3.95 3.13 6.61
N PRO A 34 -4.92 2.51 7.31
CA PRO A 34 -4.68 1.28 8.05
C PRO A 34 -4.31 0.09 7.13
N PHE A 35 -4.75 0.08 5.87
CA PHE A 35 -4.40 -0.98 4.91
C PHE A 35 -2.91 -0.94 4.51
N PHE A 36 -2.42 0.23 4.13
CA PHE A 36 -1.01 0.39 3.77
C PHE A 36 -0.09 0.21 5.00
N LEU A 37 -0.48 0.72 6.17
CA LEU A 37 0.26 0.51 7.42
C LEU A 37 0.34 -0.98 7.80
N ALA A 38 -0.77 -1.71 7.72
CA ALA A 38 -0.77 -3.15 8.01
C ALA A 38 0.16 -3.93 7.06
N THR A 39 0.22 -3.52 5.79
CA THR A 39 1.10 -4.13 4.78
C THR A 39 2.58 -3.87 5.07
N VAL A 40 2.94 -2.65 5.49
CA VAL A 40 4.32 -2.31 5.89
C VAL A 40 4.71 -3.02 7.18
N VAL A 41 3.81 -3.07 8.18
CA VAL A 41 4.06 -3.78 9.45
C VAL A 41 4.25 -5.27 9.22
N MET A 42 3.38 -5.90 8.41
CA MET A 42 3.56 -7.30 8.02
C MET A 42 4.84 -7.51 7.21
N GLY A 43 5.15 -6.62 6.26
CA GLY A 43 6.35 -6.70 5.43
C GLY A 43 7.67 -6.53 6.19
N ASN A 44 7.65 -5.81 7.31
CA ASN A 44 8.81 -5.63 8.19
C ASN A 44 8.90 -6.68 9.31
N PHE A 45 7.80 -7.40 9.57
CA PHE A 45 7.76 -8.49 10.55
C PHE A 45 8.20 -9.84 9.94
N VAL A 46 7.98 -10.01 8.64
CA VAL A 46 8.52 -11.12 7.83
C VAL A 46 10.02 -10.91 7.60
#